data_AF-A0A3L7Q6W4-F1
#
_entry.id   AF-A0A3L7Q6W4-F1
#
_cell.length_a   1.000
_cell.length_b   1.000
_cell.length_c   1.000
_cell.angle_alpha   90.00
_cell.angle_beta   90.00
_cell.angle_gamma   90.00
#
_symmetry.space_group_name_H-M   'P 1'
#
loop_
_entity.id
_entity.type
_entity.pdbx_description
1 polymer ?
#
loop_
_entity_poly.entity_id
_entity_poly.type
_entity_poly.pdbx_seq_one_letter_code
_entity_poly.pdbx_strand_id
1 'polypeptide(L)'
;MASKLNRKFIFVVGGFSLAAVLLLVAVILVNQLWLKNAERHVRAGDELMAQGKAREAYSMYGRAVGKKPDVVRYIEKMEEALGKVTADTPAQSVEDYRSLMALKRQHTRAQPG
;
A
#
# COMPACT_ATOMS: atom_id res chain seq x y z
N MET A 1 51.51 18.35 0.38
CA MET A 1 51.28 18.37 -1.08
C MET A 1 49.80 18.68 -1.32
N ALA A 2 49.46 19.91 -1.73
CA ALA A 2 48.08 20.30 -1.98
C ALA A 2 47.61 19.72 -3.33
N SER A 3 46.60 18.87 -3.32
CA SER A 3 46.05 18.33 -4.57
C SER A 3 45.34 19.46 -5.32
N LYS A 4 45.76 19.73 -6.57
CA LYS A 4 45.06 20.64 -7.47
C LYS A 4 43.78 19.96 -7.94
N LEU A 5 42.74 20.02 -7.11
CA LEU A 5 41.43 19.46 -7.45
C LEU A 5 40.87 20.21 -8.66
N ASN A 6 40.67 19.51 -9.78
CA ASN A 6 40.24 20.12 -11.03
C ASN A 6 38.81 20.64 -10.89
N ARG A 7 38.62 21.96 -11.03
CA ARG A 7 37.30 22.60 -10.86
C ARG A 7 36.21 21.94 -11.72
N LYS A 8 36.53 21.47 -12.93
CA LYS A 8 35.60 20.71 -13.79
C LYS A 8 35.18 19.38 -13.17
N PHE A 9 36.11 18.68 -12.52
CA PHE A 9 35.85 17.42 -11.83
C PHE A 9 34.93 17.61 -10.62
N ILE A 10 35.13 18.67 -9.84
CA ILE A 10 34.26 19.01 -8.70
C ILE A 10 32.83 19.29 -9.16
N PHE A 11 32.65 20.05 -10.25
CA PHE A 11 31.32 20.32 -10.79
C PHE A 11 30.63 19.07 -11.33
N VAL A 12 31.37 18.17 -12.01
CA VAL A 12 30.79 16.93 -12.54
C VAL A 12 30.40 15.99 -11.41
N VAL A 13 31.30 15.73 -10.45
CA VAL A 13 31.02 14.84 -9.31
C VAL A 13 29.98 15.44 -8.37
N GLY A 14 30.07 16.74 -8.08
CA GLY A 14 29.09 17.46 -7.24
C GLY A 14 27.71 17.51 -7.89
N GLY A 15 27.64 17.74 -9.21
CA GLY A 15 26.40 17.72 -9.98
C GLY A 15 25.74 16.34 -10.00
N PHE A 16 26.51 15.28 -10.23
CA PHE A 16 26.02 13.90 -10.14
C PHE A 16 25.51 13.55 -8.75
N SER A 17 26.24 13.99 -7.71
CA SER A 17 25.84 13.77 -6.31
C SER A 17 24.52 14.47 -6.00
N LEU A 18 24.36 15.72 -6.43
CA LEU A 18 23.11 16.48 -6.25
C LEU A 18 21.94 15.83 -6.99
N ALA A 19 22.15 15.39 -8.24
CA ALA A 19 21.13 14.70 -9.02
C ALA A 19 20.70 13.38 -8.36
N ALA A 20 21.64 12.60 -7.82
CA ALA A 20 21.34 11.36 -7.10
C ALA A 20 20.51 11.63 -5.82
N VAL A 21 20.83 12.67 -5.06
CA VAL A 21 20.06 13.08 -3.88
C VAL A 21 18.65 13.51 -4.27
N LEU A 22 18.50 14.32 -5.32
CA LEU A 22 17.18 14.75 -5.80
C LEU A 22 16.33 13.57 -6.29
N LEU A 23 16.92 12.59 -6.97
CA LEU A 23 16.23 11.36 -7.37
C LEU A 23 15.78 10.54 -6.16
N LEU A 24 16.62 10.37 -5.15
CA LEU A 24 16.25 9.68 -3.91
C LEU A 24 15.09 10.38 -3.19
N VAL A 25 15.15 11.71 -3.08
CA VAL A 25 14.05 12.50 -2.49
C VAL A 25 12.76 12.31 -3.29
N ALA A 26 12.83 12.35 -4.63
CA ALA A 26 11.66 12.12 -5.47
C ALA A 26 11.06 10.72 -5.26
N VAL A 27 11.89 9.67 -5.21
CA VAL A 27 11.43 8.29 -4.94
C VAL A 27 10.76 8.18 -3.56
N ILE A 28 11.34 8.80 -2.53
CA ILE A 28 10.78 8.80 -1.17
C ILE A 28 9.43 9.53 -1.16
N LEU A 29 9.33 10.69 -1.80
CA LEU A 29 8.10 11.47 -1.86
C LEU A 29 6.99 10.72 -2.60
N VAL A 30 7.30 10.10 -3.75
CA VAL A 30 6.33 9.28 -4.48
C VAL A 30 5.86 8.11 -3.62
N ASN A 31 6.77 7.40 -2.93
CA ASN A 31 6.40 6.30 -2.05
C ASN A 31 5.54 6.78 -0.86
N GLN A 32 5.87 7.92 -0.23
CA GLN A 32 5.06 8.49 0.86
C GLN A 32 3.67 8.94 0.40
N LEU A 33 3.55 9.59 -0.76
CA LEU A 33 2.27 10.00 -1.32
C LEU A 33 1.39 8.77 -1.64
N TRP A 34 2.00 7.71 -2.18
CA TRP A 34 1.32 6.43 -2.41
C TRP A 34 0.86 5.78 -1.10
N LEU A 35 1.72 5.74 -0.06
CA LEU A 35 1.40 5.21 1.27
C LEU A 35 0.28 5.97 1.96
N LYS A 36 0.37 7.29 2.00
CA LYS A 36 -0.61 8.16 2.67
C LYS A 36 -2.01 7.98 2.08
N ASN A 37 -2.09 7.73 0.77
CA ASN A 37 -3.34 7.43 0.08
C ASN A 37 -3.90 6.05 0.47
N ALA A 38 -3.06 5.02 0.60
CA ALA A 38 -3.49 3.70 1.06
C ALA A 38 -3.99 3.74 2.51
N GLU A 39 -3.26 4.40 3.42
CA GLU A 39 -3.65 4.54 4.82
C GLU A 39 -4.94 5.35 5.02
N ARG A 40 -5.23 6.30 4.13
CA ARG A 40 -6.51 7.00 4.13
C ARG A 40 -7.67 6.05 3.85
N HIS A 41 -7.50 5.13 2.90
CA HIS A 41 -8.51 4.11 2.63
C HIS A 41 -8.68 3.14 3.80
N VAL A 42 -7.58 2.77 4.47
CA VAL A 42 -7.64 1.93 5.68
C VAL A 42 -8.42 2.62 6.79
N ARG A 43 -8.12 3.89 7.10
CA ARG A 43 -8.84 4.64 8.14
C ARG A 43 -10.34 4.76 7.84
N ALA A 44 -10.69 5.07 6.60
CA ALA A 44 -12.09 5.10 6.20
C ALA A 44 -12.76 3.71 6.29
N GLY A 45 -12.04 2.64 5.97
CA GLY A 45 -12.50 1.27 6.20
C GLY A 45 -12.72 0.97 7.68
N ASP A 46 -11.82 1.41 8.55
CA ASP A 46 -11.92 1.22 10.01
C ASP A 46 -13.16 1.95 10.58
N GLU A 47 -13.41 3.18 10.12
CA GLU A 47 -14.62 3.94 10.47
C GLU A 47 -15.89 3.22 10.00
N LEU A 48 -15.88 2.62 8.80
CA LEU A 48 -17.01 1.84 8.28
C LEU A 48 -17.22 0.53 9.04
N MET A 49 -16.14 -0.14 9.45
CA MET A 49 -16.21 -1.33 10.31
C MET A 49 -16.83 -0.99 11.67
N ALA A 50 -16.44 0.14 12.26
CA ALA A 50 -17.04 0.62 13.51
C ALA A 50 -18.54 0.93 13.37
N GLN A 51 -18.98 1.34 12.17
CA GLN A 51 -20.40 1.55 11.85
C GLN A 51 -21.16 0.25 11.48
N GLY A 52 -20.49 -0.91 11.47
CA GLY A 52 -21.08 -2.19 11.05
C GLY A 52 -21.22 -2.36 9.52
N LYS A 53 -20.69 -1.44 8.72
CA LYS A 53 -20.77 -1.44 7.26
C LYS A 53 -19.63 -2.26 6.63
N ALA A 54 -19.61 -3.57 6.92
CA ALA A 54 -18.54 -4.47 6.54
C ALA A 54 -18.27 -4.52 5.02
N ARG A 55 -19.33 -4.49 4.20
CA ARG A 55 -19.22 -4.52 2.72
C ARG A 55 -18.53 -3.26 2.17
N GLU A 56 -18.89 -2.10 2.71
CA GLU A 56 -18.27 -0.83 2.31
C GLU A 56 -16.81 -0.76 2.79
N ALA A 57 -16.53 -1.25 4.00
CA ALA A 57 -15.18 -1.36 4.52
C ALA A 57 -14.30 -2.26 3.65
N TYR A 58 -14.83 -3.42 3.23
CA TYR A 58 -14.15 -4.33 2.29
C TYR A 58 -13.72 -3.61 1.00
N SER A 59 -14.61 -2.80 0.42
CA SER A 59 -14.29 -1.99 -0.78
C SER A 59 -13.16 -0.98 -0.51
N MET A 60 -13.17 -0.33 0.65
CA MET A 60 -12.12 0.63 1.03
C MET A 60 -10.78 -0.07 1.27
N TYR A 61 -10.75 -1.21 1.97
CA TYR A 61 -9.52 -1.99 2.11
C TYR A 61 -9.01 -2.52 0.78
N GLY A 62 -9.90 -2.93 -0.14
CA GLY A 62 -9.53 -3.31 -1.50
C GLY A 62 -8.78 -2.20 -2.25
N ARG A 63 -9.14 -0.93 -2.04
CA ARG A 63 -8.38 0.21 -2.60
C ARG A 63 -7.00 0.37 -1.95
N ALA A 64 -6.85 0.05 -0.67
CA ALA A 64 -5.56 0.05 0.01
C ALA A 64 -4.66 -1.08 -0.51
N VAL A 65 -5.21 -2.30 -0.60
CA VAL A 65 -4.52 -3.49 -1.15
C VAL A 65 -4.14 -3.27 -2.61
N GLY A 66 -5.01 -2.70 -3.44
CA GLY A 66 -4.69 -2.38 -4.84
C GLY A 66 -3.55 -1.36 -4.99
N LYS A 67 -3.32 -0.51 -3.98
CA LYS A 67 -2.17 0.40 -3.96
C LYS A 67 -0.90 -0.27 -3.46
N LYS A 68 -1.01 -1.15 -2.46
CA LYS A 68 0.09 -1.90 -1.86
C LYS A 68 -0.32 -3.34 -1.60
N PRO A 69 -0.17 -4.23 -2.59
CA PRO A 69 -0.63 -5.62 -2.50
C PRO A 69 0.29 -6.48 -1.63
N ASP A 70 1.45 -5.95 -1.24
CA ASP A 70 2.51 -6.57 -0.44
C ASP A 70 2.37 -6.31 1.06
N VAL A 71 1.56 -5.34 1.47
CA VAL A 71 1.36 -5.00 2.89
C VAL A 71 0.32 -5.94 3.50
N VAL A 72 0.81 -6.92 4.27
CA VAL A 72 0.00 -7.94 4.96
C VAL A 72 -1.17 -7.34 5.76
N ARG A 73 -0.92 -6.27 6.53
CA ARG A 73 -1.93 -5.60 7.36
C ARG A 73 -3.18 -5.16 6.57
N TYR A 74 -3.03 -4.77 5.31
CA TYR A 74 -4.17 -4.33 4.49
C TYR A 74 -5.02 -5.50 4.02
N ILE A 75 -4.37 -6.62 3.70
CA ILE A 75 -5.04 -7.87 3.34
C ILE A 75 -5.80 -8.40 4.54
N GLU A 76 -5.21 -8.41 5.73
CA GLU A 76 -5.86 -8.88 6.97
C GLU A 76 -7.13 -8.09 7.30
N LYS A 77 -7.09 -6.76 7.19
CA LYS A 77 -8.27 -5.91 7.37
C LYS A 77 -9.35 -6.19 6.33
N MET A 78 -8.96 -6.44 5.08
CA MET A 78 -9.88 -6.80 4.00
C MET A 78 -10.54 -8.15 4.24
N GLU A 79 -9.79 -9.15 4.73
CA GLU A 79 -10.30 -10.46 5.12
C GLU A 79 -11.27 -10.36 6.30
N GLU A 80 -10.92 -9.58 7.33
CA GLU A 80 -11.78 -9.36 8.49
C GLU A 80 -13.11 -8.72 8.08
N ALA A 81 -13.05 -7.70 7.21
CA ALA A 81 -14.24 -7.05 6.68
C ALA A 81 -15.13 -8.03 5.92
N LEU A 82 -14.55 -8.79 4.98
CA LEU A 82 -15.30 -9.77 4.19
C LEU A 82 -15.94 -10.85 5.06
N GLY A 83 -15.24 -11.32 6.10
CA GLY A 83 -15.77 -12.31 7.04
C GLY A 83 -16.93 -11.80 7.89
N LYS A 84 -17.10 -10.48 8.03
CA LYS A 84 -18.25 -9.86 8.72
C LYS A 84 -19.38 -9.49 7.76
N VAL A 85 -19.22 -9.71 6.45
CA VAL A 85 -20.30 -9.43 5.52
C VAL A 85 -21.37 -10.52 5.58
N THR A 86 -22.61 -10.10 5.77
CA THR A 86 -23.79 -10.92 5.52
C THR A 86 -24.15 -10.82 4.04
N ALA A 87 -24.14 -11.96 3.34
CA ALA A 87 -24.59 -12.03 1.96
C ALA A 87 -26.13 -12.03 1.90
N ASP A 88 -26.69 -11.26 0.98
CA ASP A 88 -28.14 -11.18 0.78
C ASP A 88 -28.66 -12.39 -0.01
N THR A 89 -27.78 -13.06 -0.77
CA THR A 89 -28.12 -14.20 -1.62
C THR A 89 -27.09 -15.33 -1.53
N PRO A 90 -27.48 -16.59 -1.80
CA PRO A 90 -26.54 -17.71 -1.87
C PRO A 90 -25.44 -17.50 -2.92
N ALA A 91 -25.78 -16.90 -4.06
CA ALA A 91 -24.81 -16.62 -5.12
C ALA A 91 -23.73 -15.63 -4.66
N GLN A 92 -24.13 -14.58 -3.94
CA GLN A 92 -23.19 -13.62 -3.36
C GLN A 92 -22.31 -14.27 -2.28
N SER A 93 -22.86 -15.17 -1.46
CA SER A 93 -22.09 -15.93 -0.47
C SER A 93 -20.99 -16.78 -1.12
N VAL A 94 -21.30 -17.45 -2.24
CA VAL A 94 -20.30 -18.22 -3.00
C VAL A 94 -19.18 -17.30 -3.53
N GLU A 95 -19.54 -16.13 -4.03
CA GLU A 95 -18.56 -15.17 -4.56
C GLU A 95 -17.69 -14.54 -3.45
N ASP A 96 -18.30 -14.24 -2.31
CA ASP A 96 -17.60 -13.77 -1.11
C ASP A 96 -16.63 -14.84 -0.61
N TYR A 97 -17.04 -16.11 -0.59
CA TYR A 97 -16.17 -17.21 -0.21
C TYR A 97 -14.99 -17.38 -1.16
N ARG A 98 -15.21 -17.27 -2.47
CA ARG A 98 -14.12 -17.29 -3.47
C ARG A 98 -13.15 -16.13 -3.28
N SER A 99 -13.68 -14.94 -3.02
CA SER A 99 -12.89 -13.74 -2.74
C SER A 99 -12.05 -13.92 -1.48
N LEU A 100 -12.62 -14.49 -0.41
CA LEU A 100 -11.90 -14.79 0.82
C LEU A 100 -10.77 -15.80 0.59
N MET A 101 -11.01 -16.86 -0.18
CA MET A 101 -9.97 -17.83 -0.54
C MET A 101 -8.85 -17.21 -1.38
N ALA A 102 -9.19 -16.27 -2.27
CA ALA A 102 -8.19 -15.53 -3.03
C ALA A 102 -7.33 -14.63 -2.12
N LEU A 103 -7.95 -13.95 -1.16
CA LEU A 103 -7.23 -13.14 -0.16
C LEU A 103 -6.30 -13.97 0.71
N LYS A 104 -6.75 -15.14 1.20
CA LYS A 104 -5.89 -16.04 1.98
C LYS A 104 -4.64 -16.48 1.21
N ARG A 105 -4.77 -16.72 -0.10
CA ARG A 105 -3.61 -17.01 -0.97
C ARG A 105 -2.72 -15.80 -1.22
N GLN A 106 -3.29 -14.59 -1.21
CA GLN A 106 -2.53 -13.37 -1.32
C GLN A 106 -1.76 -13.08 -0.02
N HIS A 107 -2.38 -13.30 1.15
CA HIS A 107 -1.77 -13.12 2.47
C HIS A 107 -0.47 -13.92 2.61
N THR A 108 -0.45 -15.18 2.17
CA THR A 108 0.77 -16.02 2.22
C THR A 108 1.90 -15.55 1.30
N ARG A 109 1.61 -14.69 0.32
CA ARG A 109 2.59 -14.14 -0.63
C ARG A 109 3.05 -12.73 -0.26
N ALA A 110 2.33 -12.06 0.64
CA ALA A 110 2.62 -10.72 1.08
C ALA A 110 3.77 -10.72 2.11
N GLN A 111 4.55 -9.63 2.17
CA GLN A 111 5.67 -9.52 3.10
C GLN A 111 5.17 -8.90 4.42
N PRO A 112 5.65 -9.35 5.59
CA PRO A 112 5.38 -8.64 6.83
C PRO A 112 5.94 -7.22 6.71
N GLY A 113 5.03 -6.25 6.67
CA GLY A 113 5.34 -4.83 6.49
C GLY A 113 5.79 -4.15 7.77
#